data_AF-A0A6B9Z183-F1
#
_entry.id   AF-A0A6B9Z183-F1
#
_cell.length_a   1.000
_cell.length_b   1.000
_cell.length_c   1.000
_cell.angle_alpha   90.00
_cell.angle_beta   90.00
_cell.angle_gamma   90.00
#
_symmetry.space_group_name_H-M   'P 1'
#
loop_
_entity.id
_entity.type
_entity.pdbx_description
1 polymer ?
#
loop_
_entity_poly.entity_id
_entity_poly.type
_entity_poly.pdbx_seq_one_letter_code
_entity_poly.pdbx_strand_id
1 'polypeptide(L)'
;MKEEHSHGKPITGIIRDFIIVVVVVAFLCLIDSQLAAFVGAISFSMLLIRRVILYYNPGFINGHHIYYQERELTVSKEVDIFDLGKVSSFQYLYNYSEVIAGILIPPRIFIIRFCGILSLKEWEFDILKGVLHRLQSRKIIVILSDIEENVMDQVEWYLIEKEVGVGNIFFNISDALRQARKALIRVKITIA
;
A
#
# COMPACT_ATOMS: atom_id res chain seq x y z
N MET A 1 21.94 15.54 17.79
CA MET A 1 23.03 14.54 17.66
C MET A 1 22.79 13.82 16.33
N LYS A 2 23.82 13.74 15.49
CA LYS A 2 23.78 13.25 14.10
C LYS A 2 23.09 11.89 13.95
N GLU A 3 22.20 11.77 12.98
CA GLU A 3 22.18 10.59 12.10
C GLU A 3 21.91 11.03 10.66
N GLU A 4 22.83 10.62 9.79
CA GLU A 4 22.88 10.88 8.36
C GLU A 4 21.70 10.23 7.65
N HIS A 5 20.92 11.02 6.91
CA HIS A 5 20.10 10.50 5.82
C HIS A 5 21.02 9.94 4.73
N SER A 6 21.28 8.63 4.82
CA SER A 6 21.98 7.84 3.80
C SER A 6 21.15 7.80 2.51
N HIS A 7 21.33 8.79 1.65
CA HIS A 7 20.75 8.87 0.31
C HIS A 7 21.44 7.96 -0.75
N GLY A 8 22.32 7.04 -0.34
CA GLY A 8 23.16 6.25 -1.26
C GLY A 8 22.65 4.88 -1.69
N LYS A 9 21.55 4.37 -1.12
CA LYS A 9 21.11 2.97 -1.33
C LYS A 9 20.05 2.67 -2.41
N PRO A 10 19.21 3.60 -2.92
CA PRO A 10 18.16 3.21 -3.86
C PRO A 10 18.68 2.97 -5.29
N ILE A 11 19.77 3.64 -5.68
CA ILE A 11 20.27 3.66 -7.06
C ILE A 11 20.92 2.33 -7.46
N THR A 12 21.60 1.64 -6.53
CA THR A 12 22.33 0.40 -6.80
C THR A 12 21.41 -0.79 -7.08
N GLY A 13 20.26 -0.89 -6.40
CA GLY A 13 19.25 -1.91 -6.68
C GLY A 13 18.60 -1.75 -8.05
N ILE A 14 18.34 -0.51 -8.46
CA ILE A 14 17.69 -0.17 -9.73
C ILE A 14 18.60 -0.48 -10.92
N ILE A 15 19.88 -0.11 -10.84
CA ILE A 15 20.86 -0.43 -11.88
C ILE A 15 20.97 -1.95 -12.04
N ARG A 16 20.99 -2.70 -10.94
CA ARG A 16 21.03 -4.17 -10.97
C ARG A 16 19.81 -4.76 -11.68
N ASP A 17 18.61 -4.31 -11.33
CA ASP A 17 17.38 -4.86 -11.92
C ASP A 17 17.24 -4.50 -13.41
N PHE A 18 17.70 -3.30 -13.83
CA PHE A 18 17.79 -2.92 -15.23
C PHE A 18 18.82 -3.76 -16.01
N ILE A 19 20.01 -3.99 -15.42
CA ILE A 19 21.05 -4.85 -16.00
C ILE A 19 20.50 -6.27 -16.20
N ILE A 20 19.77 -6.81 -15.22
CA ILE A 20 19.18 -8.16 -15.33
C ILE A 20 18.23 -8.22 -16.54
N VAL A 21 17.36 -7.23 -16.73
CA VAL A 21 16.44 -7.21 -17.88
C VAL A 21 17.20 -7.10 -19.20
N VAL A 22 18.20 -6.22 -19.29
CA VAL A 22 19.02 -6.07 -20.51
C VAL A 22 19.75 -7.36 -20.84
N VAL A 23 20.33 -8.04 -19.85
CA VAL A 23 21.04 -9.32 -20.03
C VAL A 23 20.08 -10.42 -20.49
N VAL A 24 18.90 -10.54 -19.88
CA VAL A 24 17.89 -11.53 -20.27
C VAL A 24 17.40 -11.29 -21.70
N VAL A 25 17.11 -10.03 -22.05
CA VAL A 25 16.67 -9.66 -23.40
C VAL A 25 17.78 -9.92 -24.42
N ALA A 26 19.03 -9.53 -24.12
CA ALA A 26 20.16 -9.76 -25.01
C ALA A 26 20.39 -11.26 -25.28
N PHE A 27 20.24 -12.10 -24.24
CA PHE A 27 20.34 -13.56 -24.39
C PHE A 27 19.18 -14.13 -25.22
N LEU A 28 17.96 -13.66 -25.01
CA LEU A 28 16.79 -14.08 -25.79
C LEU A 28 16.87 -13.64 -27.26
N CYS A 29 17.47 -12.48 -27.56
CA CYS A 29 17.68 -12.02 -28.93
C CYS A 29 18.55 -12.98 -29.76
N LEU A 30 19.39 -13.80 -29.13
CA LEU A 30 20.18 -14.83 -29.81
C LEU A 30 19.33 -16.03 -30.25
N ILE A 31 18.15 -16.21 -29.64
CA ILE A 31 17.21 -17.29 -29.93
C ILE A 31 16.14 -16.79 -30.89
N ASP A 32 15.42 -15.73 -30.49
CA ASP A 32 14.30 -15.15 -31.25
C ASP A 32 14.10 -13.69 -30.81
N SER A 33 14.21 -12.76 -31.77
CA SER A 33 14.09 -11.32 -31.51
C SER A 33 12.66 -10.88 -31.16
N GLN A 34 11.63 -11.57 -31.65
CA GLN A 34 10.24 -11.28 -31.31
C GLN A 34 9.94 -11.71 -29.88
N LEU A 35 10.39 -12.91 -29.49
CA LEU A 35 10.27 -13.40 -28.12
C LEU A 35 11.02 -12.48 -27.15
N ALA A 36 12.24 -12.07 -27.51
CA ALA A 36 13.04 -11.15 -26.71
C ALA A 36 12.36 -9.80 -26.49
N ALA A 37 11.77 -9.22 -27.55
CA ALA A 37 11.03 -7.98 -27.46
C ALA A 37 9.80 -8.10 -26.54
N PHE A 38 9.05 -9.21 -26.66
CA PHE A 38 7.88 -9.47 -25.82
C PHE A 38 8.24 -9.61 -24.34
N VAL A 39 9.22 -10.47 -24.01
CA VAL A 39 9.68 -10.67 -22.63
C VAL A 39 10.29 -9.40 -22.07
N GLY A 40 11.03 -8.64 -22.88
CA GLY A 40 11.59 -7.35 -22.52
C GLY A 40 10.52 -6.33 -22.15
N ALA A 41 9.45 -6.22 -22.94
CA ALA A 41 8.34 -5.32 -22.68
C ALA A 41 7.58 -5.66 -21.38
N ILE A 42 7.34 -6.94 -21.11
CA ILE A 42 6.72 -7.40 -19.86
C ILE A 42 7.63 -7.08 -18.67
N SER A 43 8.91 -7.41 -18.77
CA SER A 43 9.88 -7.19 -17.69
C SER A 43 10.02 -5.70 -17.36
N PHE A 44 10.08 -4.85 -18.39
CA PHE A 44 10.12 -3.40 -18.23
C PHE A 44 8.85 -2.88 -17.56
N SER A 45 7.67 -3.35 -17.99
CA SER A 45 6.39 -3.00 -17.37
C SER A 45 6.36 -3.38 -15.87
N MET A 46 6.82 -4.58 -15.52
CA MET A 46 6.91 -5.02 -14.11
C MET A 46 7.85 -4.12 -13.29
N LEU A 47 9.01 -3.75 -13.83
CA LEU A 47 9.94 -2.84 -13.16
C LEU A 47 9.35 -1.43 -12.97
N LEU A 48 8.63 -0.93 -13.97
CA LEU A 48 7.93 0.35 -13.85
C LEU A 48 6.86 0.32 -12.76
N ILE A 49 6.02 -0.72 -12.73
CA ILE A 49 5.01 -0.89 -11.68
C ILE A 49 5.68 -0.91 -10.31
N ARG A 50 6.75 -1.70 -10.15
CA ARG A 50 7.52 -1.76 -8.90
C ARG A 50 8.07 -0.39 -8.49
N ARG A 51 8.57 0.41 -9.44
CA ARG A 51 9.07 1.76 -9.18
C ARG A 51 7.94 2.69 -8.70
N VAL A 52 6.78 2.63 -9.36
CA VAL A 52 5.62 3.45 -8.98
C VAL A 52 5.14 3.09 -7.57
N ILE A 53 5.10 1.79 -7.24
CA ILE A 53 4.77 1.33 -5.88
C ILE A 53 5.79 1.84 -4.87
N LEU A 54 7.09 1.70 -5.12
CA LEU A 54 8.14 2.20 -4.22
C LEU A 54 8.06 3.72 -4.01
N TYR A 55 7.67 4.45 -5.04
CA TYR A 55 7.50 5.90 -4.98
C TYR A 55 6.35 6.30 -4.05
N TYR A 56 5.19 5.64 -4.19
CA TYR A 56 4.01 5.96 -3.39
C TYR A 56 4.05 5.37 -1.97
N ASN A 57 4.48 4.11 -1.84
CA ASN A 57 4.53 3.40 -0.57
C ASN A 57 5.67 2.37 -0.56
N PRO A 58 6.87 2.76 -0.14
CA PRO A 58 8.02 1.86 -0.12
C PRO A 58 7.85 0.67 0.83
N GLY A 59 6.98 0.79 1.85
CA GLY A 59 6.72 -0.27 2.82
C GLY A 59 6.09 -1.53 2.23
N PHE A 60 5.35 -1.40 1.13
CA PHE A 60 4.75 -2.55 0.44
C PHE A 60 5.80 -3.56 -0.06
N ILE A 61 6.96 -3.08 -0.53
CA ILE A 61 8.02 -3.92 -1.08
C ILE A 61 9.11 -4.22 -0.06
N ASN A 62 9.52 -3.20 0.71
CA ASN A 62 10.64 -3.33 1.64
C ASN A 62 10.23 -3.90 3.01
N GLY A 63 8.92 -4.04 3.24
CA GLY A 63 8.36 -4.33 4.55
C GLY A 63 8.03 -3.04 5.30
N HIS A 64 6.98 -3.13 6.13
CA HIS A 64 6.51 -2.02 6.94
C HIS A 64 7.26 -1.98 8.27
N HIS A 65 8.02 -0.92 8.51
CA HIS A 65 8.66 -0.62 9.79
C HIS A 65 7.83 0.43 10.52
N ILE A 66 6.92 -0.02 11.38
CA ILE A 66 6.01 0.84 12.13
C ILE A 66 6.34 0.75 13.61
N TYR A 67 6.59 1.89 14.23
CA TYR A 67 6.84 1.99 15.66
C TYR A 67 5.61 2.57 16.36
N TYR A 68 5.22 1.94 17.47
CA TYR A 68 4.17 2.43 18.36
C TYR A 68 4.66 2.29 19.79
N GLN A 69 4.68 3.39 20.55
CA GLN A 69 5.22 3.42 21.92
C GLN A 69 6.62 2.77 22.01
N GLU A 70 7.53 3.19 21.13
CA GLU A 70 8.93 2.73 21.05
C GLU A 70 9.11 1.23 20.71
N ARG A 71 8.03 0.51 20.38
CA ARG A 71 8.09 -0.89 19.95
C ARG A 71 7.80 -1.01 18.46
N GLU A 72 8.63 -1.77 17.76
CA GLU A 72 8.38 -2.12 16.37
C GLU A 72 7.22 -3.14 16.29
N LEU A 73 6.24 -2.83 15.45
CA LEU A 73 5.06 -3.67 15.24
C LEU A 73 5.27 -4.59 14.05
N THR A 74 4.97 -5.88 14.23
CA THR A 74 5.04 -6.86 13.14
C THR A 74 3.82 -6.77 12.23
N VAL A 75 4.07 -6.58 10.94
CA VAL A 75 3.07 -6.53 9.86
C VAL A 75 3.17 -7.78 8.99
N SER A 76 2.02 -8.41 8.68
CA SER A 76 1.99 -9.60 7.82
C SER A 76 2.19 -9.21 6.35
N LYS A 77 2.75 -10.11 5.54
CA LYS A 77 3.01 -9.86 4.11
C LYS A 77 1.75 -9.59 3.29
N GLU A 78 0.59 -10.07 3.74
CA GLU A 78 -0.71 -9.88 3.09
C GLU A 78 -1.42 -8.58 3.51
N VAL A 79 -0.82 -7.81 4.42
CA VAL A 79 -1.31 -6.53 4.90
C VAL A 79 -0.43 -5.43 4.31
N ASP A 80 -1.06 -4.51 3.59
CA ASP A 80 -0.42 -3.26 3.20
C ASP A 80 -0.91 -2.11 4.08
N ILE A 81 -0.04 -1.12 4.27
CA ILE A 81 -0.28 0.01 5.17
C ILE A 81 0.13 1.28 4.44
N PHE A 82 -0.80 2.20 4.27
CA PHE A 82 -0.57 3.49 3.66
C PHE A 82 -0.72 4.60 4.70
N ASP A 83 0.32 5.42 4.86
CA ASP A 83 0.39 6.44 5.90
C ASP A 83 0.12 7.84 5.34
N LEU A 84 -1.14 8.30 5.44
CA LEU A 84 -1.53 9.63 4.95
C LEU A 84 -0.81 10.76 5.71
N GLY A 85 -0.39 10.51 6.96
CA GLY A 85 0.39 11.48 7.73
C GLY A 85 1.75 11.78 7.12
N LYS A 86 2.35 10.79 6.45
CA LYS A 86 3.66 10.94 5.79
C LYS A 86 3.57 11.52 4.38
N VAL A 87 2.48 11.24 3.68
CA VAL A 87 2.21 11.73 2.33
C VAL A 87 0.97 12.62 2.39
N SER A 88 1.21 13.93 2.53
CA SER A 88 0.20 14.97 2.82
C SER A 88 -0.83 15.21 1.68
N SER A 89 -1.36 14.17 1.04
CA SER A 89 -2.37 14.30 -0.01
C SER A 89 -3.19 13.01 -0.20
N PHE A 90 -4.52 13.17 -0.17
CA PHE A 90 -5.47 12.13 -0.58
C PHE A 90 -5.34 11.72 -2.05
N GLN A 91 -4.81 12.60 -2.91
CA GLN A 91 -4.53 12.26 -4.30
C GLN A 91 -3.45 11.19 -4.42
N TYR A 92 -2.46 11.18 -3.51
CA TYR A 92 -1.45 10.12 -3.47
C TYR A 92 -2.08 8.78 -3.09
N LEU A 93 -2.97 8.76 -2.10
CA LEU A 93 -3.73 7.58 -1.74
C LEU A 93 -4.58 7.08 -2.93
N TYR A 94 -5.26 7.99 -3.64
CA TYR A 94 -6.03 7.64 -4.83
C TYR A 94 -5.16 6.99 -5.91
N ASN A 95 -4.06 7.64 -6.30
CA ASN A 95 -3.16 7.12 -7.32
C ASN A 95 -2.54 5.78 -6.90
N TYR A 96 -2.22 5.63 -5.62
CA TYR A 96 -1.70 4.38 -5.10
C TYR A 96 -2.74 3.26 -5.10
N SER A 97 -3.99 3.57 -4.76
CA SER A 97 -5.10 2.61 -4.82
C SER A 97 -5.33 2.06 -6.23
N GLU A 98 -5.13 2.90 -7.27
CA GLU A 98 -5.20 2.47 -8.67
C GLU A 98 -4.12 1.44 -9.00
N VAL A 99 -2.89 1.70 -8.56
CA VAL A 99 -1.76 0.81 -8.77
C VAL A 99 -2.01 -0.52 -8.05
N ILE A 100 -2.43 -0.48 -6.79
CA ILE A 100 -2.69 -1.68 -5.97
C ILE A 100 -3.90 -2.47 -6.47
N ALA A 101 -4.94 -1.82 -6.97
CA ALA A 101 -6.07 -2.51 -7.58
C ALA A 101 -5.73 -3.15 -8.94
N GLY A 102 -4.60 -2.76 -9.56
CA GLY A 102 -4.13 -3.24 -10.86
C GLY A 102 -3.03 -4.31 -10.81
N ILE A 103 -2.41 -4.58 -9.66
CA ILE A 103 -1.37 -5.61 -9.56
C ILE A 103 -1.94 -7.03 -9.53
N LEU A 104 -1.15 -7.99 -10.01
CA LEU A 104 -1.54 -9.40 -10.12
C LEU A 104 -1.86 -10.05 -8.77
N ILE A 105 -1.13 -9.66 -7.71
CA ILE A 105 -1.28 -10.20 -6.36
C ILE A 105 -1.50 -9.02 -5.41
N PRO A 106 -2.76 -8.56 -5.24
CA PRO A 106 -3.07 -7.47 -4.32
C PRO A 106 -2.92 -7.91 -2.86
N PRO A 107 -2.71 -6.95 -1.93
CA PRO A 107 -2.82 -7.23 -0.51
C PRO A 107 -4.26 -7.67 -0.19
N ARG A 108 -4.41 -8.55 0.81
CA ARG A 108 -5.75 -8.96 1.27
C ARG A 108 -6.37 -7.91 2.17
N ILE A 109 -5.53 -7.16 2.88
CA ILE A 109 -5.93 -6.12 3.82
C ILE A 109 -5.12 -4.87 3.53
N PHE A 110 -5.81 -3.74 3.51
CA PHE A 110 -5.22 -2.43 3.27
C PHE A 110 -5.55 -1.52 4.46
N ILE A 111 -4.54 -1.10 5.20
CA ILE A 111 -4.70 -0.21 6.34
C ILE A 111 -4.36 1.22 5.90
N ILE A 112 -5.28 2.15 6.09
CA ILE A 112 -5.05 3.58 5.88
C ILE A 112 -4.81 4.22 7.25
N ARG A 113 -3.62 4.80 7.45
CA ARG A 113 -3.26 5.51 8.68
C ARG A 113 -3.52 7.00 8.52
N PHE A 114 -4.25 7.58 9.46
CA PHE A 114 -4.57 9.00 9.53
C PHE A 114 -3.67 9.74 10.54
N CYS A 115 -2.51 9.17 10.87
CA CYS A 115 -1.58 9.70 11.85
C CYS A 115 -1.30 11.20 11.62
N GLY A 116 -1.66 12.04 12.60
CA GLY A 116 -1.44 13.48 12.53
C GLY A 116 -2.44 14.26 11.66
N ILE A 117 -3.50 13.62 11.17
CA ILE A 117 -4.60 14.30 10.49
C ILE A 117 -5.64 14.71 11.53
N LEU A 118 -5.82 16.02 11.69
CA LEU A 118 -6.73 16.59 12.69
C LEU A 118 -8.13 16.88 12.14
N SER A 119 -8.27 17.02 10.83
CA SER A 119 -9.53 17.34 10.16
C SER A 119 -9.45 16.99 8.68
N LEU A 120 -10.58 16.65 8.08
CA LEU A 120 -10.72 16.39 6.65
C LEU A 120 -11.73 17.35 6.02
N LYS A 121 -11.50 17.69 4.76
CA LYS A 121 -12.43 18.47 3.93
C LYS A 121 -13.41 17.53 3.23
N GLU A 122 -14.56 18.07 2.83
CA GLU A 122 -15.61 17.32 2.12
C GLU A 122 -15.07 16.57 0.88
N TRP A 123 -14.30 17.27 0.02
CA TRP A 123 -13.71 16.64 -1.17
C TRP A 123 -12.68 15.54 -0.84
N GLU A 124 -12.05 15.57 0.34
CA GLU A 124 -11.14 14.50 0.78
C GLU A 124 -11.93 13.23 1.17
N PHE A 125 -13.13 13.40 1.75
CA PHE A 125 -14.05 12.30 1.99
C PHE A 125 -14.58 11.70 0.69
N ASP A 126 -14.85 12.51 -0.33
CA ASP A 126 -15.27 12.00 -1.64
C ASP A 126 -14.17 11.14 -2.28
N ILE A 127 -12.91 11.60 -2.22
CA ILE A 127 -11.76 10.82 -2.67
C ILE A 127 -11.63 9.53 -1.87
N LEU A 128 -11.75 9.61 -0.53
CA LEU A 128 -11.67 8.45 0.34
C LEU A 128 -12.74 7.41 -0.04
N LYS A 129 -14.00 7.81 -0.23
CA LYS A 129 -15.08 6.92 -0.66
C LYS A 129 -14.75 6.24 -1.99
N GLY A 130 -14.23 7.00 -2.97
CA GLY A 130 -13.78 6.44 -4.25
C GLY A 130 -12.67 5.39 -4.07
N VAL A 131 -11.71 5.65 -3.18
CA VAL A 131 -10.64 4.69 -2.84
C VAL A 131 -11.20 3.44 -2.18
N LEU A 132 -12.10 3.59 -1.20
CA LEU A 132 -12.72 2.46 -0.48
C LEU A 132 -13.46 1.55 -1.46
N HIS A 133 -14.35 2.12 -2.27
CA HIS A 133 -15.14 1.37 -3.23
C HIS A 133 -14.25 0.58 -4.20
N ARG A 134 -13.17 1.20 -4.68
CA ARG A 134 -12.22 0.56 -5.59
C ARG A 134 -11.49 -0.61 -4.95
N LEU A 135 -10.92 -0.43 -3.76
CA LEU A 135 -10.22 -1.50 -3.05
C LEU A 135 -11.17 -2.67 -2.76
N GLN A 136 -12.40 -2.37 -2.34
CA GLN A 136 -13.40 -3.38 -2.02
C GLN A 136 -13.93 -4.11 -3.25
N SER A 137 -14.00 -3.46 -4.42
CA SER A 137 -14.33 -4.13 -5.69
C SER A 137 -13.35 -5.28 -6.03
N ARG A 138 -12.11 -5.19 -5.52
CA ARG A 138 -11.08 -6.23 -5.61
C ARG A 138 -11.05 -7.17 -4.41
N LYS A 139 -12.07 -7.13 -3.54
CA LYS A 139 -12.18 -7.91 -2.30
C LYS A 139 -11.04 -7.65 -1.31
N ILE A 140 -10.45 -6.45 -1.35
CA ILE A 140 -9.46 -6.00 -0.38
C ILE A 140 -10.21 -5.45 0.83
N ILE A 141 -9.92 -5.96 2.02
CA ILE A 141 -10.51 -5.46 3.26
C ILE A 141 -9.80 -4.17 3.64
N VAL A 142 -10.54 -3.09 3.82
CA VAL A 142 -9.95 -1.81 4.25
C VAL A 142 -10.13 -1.63 5.75
N ILE A 143 -9.11 -1.10 6.42
CA ILE A 143 -9.14 -0.73 7.83
C ILE A 143 -8.60 0.70 7.96
N LEU A 144 -9.31 1.56 8.69
CA LEU A 144 -8.82 2.90 9.03
C LEU A 144 -8.18 2.86 10.42
N SER A 145 -7.05 3.54 10.58
CA SER A 145 -6.27 3.53 11.82
C SER A 145 -5.70 4.90 12.13
N ASP A 146 -5.35 5.11 13.39
CA ASP A 146 -4.84 6.39 13.89
C ASP A 146 -5.81 7.56 13.59
N ILE A 147 -7.10 7.30 13.74
CA ILE A 147 -8.17 8.30 13.59
C ILE A 147 -8.27 9.09 14.91
N GLU A 148 -8.06 10.40 14.84
CA GLU A 148 -8.27 11.31 15.99
C GLU A 148 -9.77 11.50 16.29
N GLU A 149 -10.12 11.84 17.53
CA GLU A 149 -11.52 12.03 17.95
C GLU A 149 -12.29 13.03 17.05
N ASN A 150 -11.67 14.18 16.73
CA ASN A 150 -12.27 15.18 15.84
C ASN A 150 -12.54 14.65 14.42
N VAL A 151 -11.73 13.69 13.95
CA VAL A 151 -11.92 13.06 12.63
C VAL A 151 -12.98 11.97 12.73
N MET A 152 -13.12 11.29 13.87
CA MET A 152 -14.15 10.29 14.10
C MET A 152 -15.55 10.90 13.94
N ASP A 153 -15.81 12.08 14.52
CA ASP A 153 -17.09 12.78 14.37
C ASP A 153 -17.43 13.06 12.89
N GLN A 154 -16.41 13.42 12.10
CA GLN A 154 -16.57 13.64 10.67
C GLN A 154 -16.81 12.31 9.92
N VAL A 155 -16.06 11.27 10.25
CA VAL A 155 -16.21 9.91 9.69
C VAL A 155 -17.62 9.37 9.92
N GLU A 156 -18.21 9.60 11.09
CA GLU A 156 -19.60 9.28 11.41
C GLU A 156 -20.58 10.09 10.56
N TRP A 157 -20.40 11.42 10.50
CA TRP A 157 -21.24 12.32 9.71
C TRP A 157 -21.29 11.93 8.22
N TYR A 158 -20.14 11.58 7.65
CA TYR A 158 -20.03 11.17 6.24
C TYR A 158 -20.37 9.69 6.00
N LEU A 159 -20.78 8.95 7.03
CA LEU A 159 -21.17 7.54 7.02
C LEU A 159 -20.07 6.59 6.50
N ILE A 160 -18.80 6.93 6.75
CA ILE A 160 -17.65 6.16 6.26
C ILE A 160 -17.61 4.74 6.84
N GLU A 161 -18.15 4.52 8.04
CA GLU A 161 -18.25 3.17 8.61
C GLU A 161 -19.09 2.22 7.73
N LYS A 162 -20.13 2.73 7.06
CA LYS A 162 -20.94 1.92 6.14
C LYS A 162 -20.15 1.46 4.92
N GLU A 163 -19.19 2.29 4.49
CA GLU A 163 -18.29 1.98 3.39
C GLU A 163 -17.20 1.00 3.84
N VAL A 164 -16.47 1.28 4.91
CA VAL A 164 -15.33 0.44 5.36
C VAL A 164 -15.77 -0.89 6.00
N GLY A 165 -16.96 -0.90 6.60
CA GLY A 165 -17.51 -2.01 7.37
C GLY A 165 -17.38 -1.79 8.88
N VAL A 166 -18.39 -2.27 9.62
CA VAL A 166 -18.49 -2.11 11.07
C VAL A 166 -17.28 -2.69 11.79
N GLY A 167 -16.69 -1.90 12.69
CA GLY A 167 -15.54 -2.31 13.49
C GLY A 167 -14.20 -2.37 12.73
N ASN A 168 -14.08 -1.65 11.61
CA ASN A 168 -12.82 -1.50 10.85
C ASN A 168 -12.21 -0.09 10.97
N ILE A 169 -12.59 0.69 11.99
CA ILE A 169 -12.09 2.04 12.24
C ILE A 169 -11.50 2.06 13.66
N PHE A 170 -10.26 2.51 13.79
CA PHE A 170 -9.50 2.44 15.06
C PHE A 170 -8.74 3.72 15.36
N PHE A 171 -8.66 4.08 16.64
CA PHE A 171 -7.85 5.19 17.15
C PHE A 171 -6.34 4.93 17.11
N ASN A 172 -5.92 3.67 16.99
CA ASN A 172 -4.49 3.33 16.96
C ASN A 172 -4.18 2.17 15.99
N ILE A 173 -2.97 2.20 15.44
CA ILE A 173 -2.47 1.17 14.52
C ILE A 173 -2.37 -0.23 15.14
N SER A 174 -2.15 -0.33 16.45
CA SER A 174 -1.98 -1.64 17.11
C SER A 174 -3.28 -2.46 17.09
N ASP A 175 -4.42 -1.82 17.30
CA ASP A 175 -5.74 -2.43 17.25
C ASP A 175 -6.14 -2.78 15.82
N ALA A 176 -5.84 -1.88 14.87
CA ALA A 176 -6.03 -2.14 13.44
C ALA A 176 -5.24 -3.37 12.96
N LEU A 177 -3.98 -3.51 13.38
CA LEU A 177 -3.17 -4.70 13.09
C LEU A 177 -3.71 -5.96 13.74
N ARG A 178 -4.24 -5.87 14.96
CA ARG A 178 -4.90 -6.99 15.63
C ARG A 178 -6.16 -7.43 14.86
N GLN A 179 -6.96 -6.48 14.39
CA GLN A 179 -8.12 -6.75 13.54
C GLN A 179 -7.70 -7.37 12.20
N ALA A 180 -6.64 -6.87 11.57
CA ALA A 180 -6.11 -7.43 10.34
C ALA A 180 -5.71 -8.91 10.51
N ARG A 181 -5.00 -9.25 11.59
CA ARG A 181 -4.64 -10.65 11.89
C ARG A 181 -5.87 -11.54 12.06
N LYS A 182 -6.91 -11.07 12.77
CA LYS A 182 -8.18 -11.82 12.92
C LYS A 182 -8.85 -12.05 11.57
N ALA A 183 -8.91 -11.03 10.72
CA ALA A 183 -9.49 -11.13 9.39
C ALA A 183 -8.71 -12.12 8.51
N LEU A 184 -7.37 -12.10 8.54
CA LEU A 184 -6.55 -13.07 7.81
C LEU A 184 -6.80 -14.52 8.25
N ILE A 185 -6.97 -14.77 9.55
CA ILE A 185 -7.28 -16.11 10.08
C ILE A 185 -8.63 -16.59 9.54
N ARG A 186 -9.67 -15.74 9.58
CA ARG A 186 -11.00 -16.09 9.03
C ARG A 186 -10.93 -16.44 7.55
N VAL A 187 -10.23 -15.63 6.75
CA VAL A 187 -10.07 -15.88 5.31
C VAL A 187 -9.33 -17.20 5.04
N LYS A 188 -8.33 -17.57 5.86
CA LYS A 188 -7.63 -18.86 5.72
C LYS A 188 -8.54 -20.05 6.04
N ILE A 189 -9.43 -19.93 7.03
CA ILE A 189 -10.36 -21.00 7.41
C ILE A 189 -11.44 -21.22 6.34
N THR A 190 -11.88 -20.17 5.64
CA THR A 190 -12.91 -20.30 4.58
C THR A 190 -12.39 -20.95 3.29
N ILE A 191 -11.07 -20.98 3.08
CA ILE A 191 -10.43 -21.52 1.87
C ILE A 191 -9.89 -22.96 2.11
N ALA A 192 -9.78 -23.39 3.37
CA ALA A 192 -9.38 -24.74 3.75
C ALA A 192 -10.61 -25.66 3.83
#